data_AF-A0A257LSV4-F1
#
_entry.id   AF-A0A257LSV4-F1
#
_cell.length_a   1.000
_cell.length_b   1.000
_cell.length_c   1.000
_cell.angle_alpha   90.00
_cell.angle_beta   90.00
_cell.angle_gamma   90.00
#
_symmetry.space_group_name_H-M   'P 1'
#
loop_
_entity.id
_entity.type
_entity.pdbx_description
1 polymer ?
#
loop_
_entity_poly.entity_id
_entity_poly.type
_entity_poly.pdbx_seq_one_letter_code
_entity_poly.pdbx_strand_id
1 'polypeptide(L)'
;MKPAPPAGTIDKVQELNLDPAVYGTFAEIGAGQETANWFFRASGSAGMVAKSISAYDMTMSDAIYGHTDRYVSSQRLTAMLDHEFEILVERLGPKRGTDTTFFSFCNTVRARGWK
;
A
#
# COMPACT_ATOMS: atom_id res chain seq x y z
N MET A 1 -32.81 15.82 -8.77
CA MET A 1 -31.47 15.69 -9.39
C MET A 1 -31.12 14.21 -9.39
N LYS A 2 -30.83 13.59 -10.53
CA LYS A 2 -30.37 12.19 -10.55
C LYS A 2 -28.96 12.13 -9.92
N PRO A 3 -28.63 11.12 -9.10
CA PRO A 3 -27.27 10.95 -8.62
C PRO A 3 -26.35 10.77 -9.83
N ALA A 4 -25.15 11.36 -9.76
CA ALA A 4 -24.12 11.11 -10.76
C ALA A 4 -23.86 9.59 -10.83
N PRO A 5 -23.60 9.03 -12.02
CA PRO A 5 -23.17 7.64 -12.12
C PRO A 5 -21.97 7.40 -11.20
N PRO A 6 -21.85 6.22 -10.57
CA PRO A 6 -20.72 5.94 -9.69
C PRO A 6 -19.42 6.09 -10.48
N ALA A 7 -18.50 6.89 -9.94
CA ALA A 7 -17.19 7.14 -10.52
C ALA A 7 -16.46 5.82 -10.84
N GLY A 8 -15.78 5.78 -11.99
CA GLY A 8 -14.94 4.63 -12.35
C GLY A 8 -13.78 4.47 -11.38
N THR A 9 -13.14 3.30 -11.36
CA THR A 9 -11.97 3.06 -10.49
C THR A 9 -10.86 4.09 -10.75
N ILE A 10 -10.61 4.44 -12.01
CA ILE A 10 -9.60 5.45 -12.37
C ILE A 10 -9.97 6.84 -11.82
N ASP A 11 -11.24 7.24 -11.89
CA ASP A 11 -11.69 8.53 -11.39
C ASP A 11 -11.52 8.62 -9.86
N LYS A 12 -11.90 7.57 -9.14
CA LYS A 12 -11.72 7.47 -7.68
C LYS A 12 -10.25 7.54 -7.27
N VAL A 13 -9.39 6.85 -8.03
CA VAL A 13 -7.96 6.83 -7.78
C VAL A 13 -7.34 8.19 -8.11
N GLN A 14 -7.78 8.85 -9.17
CA GLN A 14 -7.31 10.18 -9.52
C GLN A 14 -7.69 11.21 -8.46
N GLU A 15 -8.91 11.13 -7.91
CA GLU A 15 -9.35 11.96 -6.78
C GLU A 15 -8.40 11.80 -5.58
N LEU A 16 -8.09 10.56 -5.20
CA LEU A 16 -7.15 10.26 -4.11
C LEU A 16 -5.72 10.72 -4.40
N ASN A 17 -5.23 10.53 -5.63
CA ASN A 17 -3.89 10.96 -6.05
C ASN A 17 -3.70 12.49 -5.95
N LEU A 18 -4.78 13.25 -6.12
CA LEU A 18 -4.77 14.71 -6.09
C LEU A 18 -5.05 15.29 -4.70
N ASP A 19 -5.41 14.47 -3.72
CA ASP A 19 -5.59 14.90 -2.34
C ASP A 19 -4.23 15.01 -1.61
N PRO A 20 -3.73 16.22 -1.31
CA PRO A 20 -2.44 16.39 -0.66
C PRO A 20 -2.43 15.91 0.81
N ALA A 21 -3.61 15.69 1.40
CA ALA A 21 -3.76 15.27 2.78
C ALA A 21 -3.52 13.76 2.96
N VAL A 22 -3.51 12.95 1.90
CA VAL A 22 -3.35 11.49 2.01
C VAL A 22 -2.06 11.06 1.34
N TYR A 23 -1.16 10.43 2.10
CA TYR A 23 0.12 9.97 1.56
C TYR A 23 0.58 8.68 2.22
N GLY A 24 1.10 7.72 1.47
CA GLY A 24 1.43 6.46 2.11
C GLY A 24 2.00 5.39 1.23
N THR A 25 2.01 4.18 1.79
CA THR A 25 2.70 3.03 1.21
C THR A 25 1.73 1.93 0.85
N PHE A 26 2.01 1.26 -0.28
CA PHE A 26 1.43 -0.04 -0.62
C PHE A 26 2.48 -1.14 -0.44
N ALA A 27 2.23 -2.10 0.43
CA ALA A 27 3.06 -3.29 0.61
C ALA A 27 2.26 -4.54 0.27
N GLU A 28 2.56 -5.13 -0.88
CA GLU A 28 1.82 -6.28 -1.40
C GLU A 28 2.72 -7.52 -1.47
N ILE A 29 2.36 -8.58 -0.75
CA ILE A 29 3.21 -9.78 -0.59
C ILE A 29 2.52 -11.00 -1.20
N GLY A 30 3.28 -11.74 -1.99
CA GLY A 30 2.75 -12.87 -2.76
C GLY A 30 1.91 -12.42 -3.96
N ALA A 31 0.84 -13.14 -4.25
CA ALA A 31 0.06 -12.99 -5.48
C ALA A 31 -0.82 -11.73 -5.54
N GLY A 32 -1.34 -11.40 -6.73
CA GLY A 32 -2.43 -10.42 -6.87
C GLY A 32 -2.07 -8.96 -6.56
N GLN A 33 -0.82 -8.57 -6.78
CA GLN A 33 -0.27 -7.25 -6.50
C GLN A 33 -0.74 -6.20 -7.51
N GLU A 34 -2.00 -5.80 -7.43
CA GLU A 34 -2.64 -4.91 -8.40
C GLU A 34 -3.10 -3.59 -7.78
N THR A 35 -3.07 -3.45 -6.45
CA THR A 35 -3.64 -2.27 -5.79
C THR A 35 -2.84 -1.03 -6.16
N ALA A 36 -1.52 -1.06 -5.95
CA ALA A 36 -0.64 0.07 -6.29
C ALA A 36 -0.66 0.40 -7.80
N ASN A 37 -0.85 -0.62 -8.65
CA ASN A 37 -0.91 -0.47 -10.10
C ASN A 37 -2.04 0.47 -10.54
N TRP A 38 -3.20 0.42 -9.88
CA TRP A 38 -4.29 1.38 -10.18
C TRP A 38 -3.86 2.83 -9.94
N PHE A 39 -3.14 3.09 -8.83
CA PHE A 39 -2.62 4.42 -8.48
C PHE A 39 -1.58 4.92 -9.47
N PHE A 40 -0.73 4.03 -10.01
CA PHE A 40 0.24 4.39 -11.05
C PHE A 40 -0.40 4.65 -12.42
N ARG A 41 -1.50 3.97 -12.74
CA ARG A 41 -2.22 4.15 -14.01
C ARG A 41 -2.99 5.47 -14.07
N ALA A 42 -3.44 5.98 -12.93
CA ALA A 42 -4.02 7.30 -12.83
C ALA A 42 -2.91 8.37 -12.73
N SER A 43 -3.17 9.56 -13.27
CA SER A 43 -2.26 10.70 -13.13
C SER A 43 -2.13 11.14 -11.66
N GLY A 44 -1.03 11.81 -11.31
CA GLY A 44 -0.84 12.41 -9.99
C GLY A 44 -0.35 11.45 -8.89
N SER A 45 0.05 10.23 -9.21
CA SER A 45 0.47 9.21 -8.22
C SER A 45 1.53 9.67 -7.23
N ALA A 46 2.46 10.54 -7.65
CA ALA A 46 3.47 11.14 -6.77
C ALA A 46 2.88 11.98 -5.63
N GLY A 47 1.62 12.40 -5.74
CA GLY A 47 0.88 13.15 -4.72
C GLY A 47 0.40 12.28 -3.55
N MET A 48 0.23 10.97 -3.76
CA MET A 48 -0.31 10.03 -2.76
C MET A 48 0.64 8.86 -2.43
N VAL A 49 1.40 8.35 -3.41
CA VAL A 49 2.24 7.16 -3.23
C VAL A 49 3.64 7.56 -2.78
N ALA A 50 3.96 7.31 -1.52
CA ALA A 50 5.29 7.47 -0.94
C ALA A 50 6.23 6.34 -1.36
N LYS A 51 5.72 5.12 -1.29
CA LYS A 51 6.45 3.89 -1.59
C LYS A 51 5.47 2.82 -2.05
N SER A 52 5.94 1.93 -2.92
CA SER A 52 5.28 0.66 -3.18
C SER A 52 6.32 -0.45 -3.09
N ILE A 53 5.99 -1.56 -2.44
CA ILE A 53 6.88 -2.72 -2.33
C ILE A 53 6.14 -4.00 -2.66
N SER A 54 6.86 -4.87 -3.35
CA SER A 54 6.49 -6.23 -3.68
C SER A 54 7.55 -7.18 -3.14
N ALA A 55 7.14 -8.21 -2.42
CA ALA A 55 8.03 -9.34 -2.12
C ALA A 55 7.30 -10.67 -2.34
N TYR A 56 7.89 -11.53 -3.16
CA TYR A 56 7.42 -12.90 -3.38
C TYR A 56 8.23 -13.92 -2.60
N ASP A 57 9.53 -13.66 -2.47
CA ASP A 57 10.44 -14.55 -1.78
C ASP A 57 10.26 -14.43 -0.25
N MET A 58 10.16 -15.58 0.42
CA MET A 58 9.95 -15.62 1.88
C MET A 58 11.14 -15.05 2.65
N THR A 59 12.36 -15.26 2.17
CA THR A 59 13.59 -14.72 2.78
C THR A 59 13.63 -13.21 2.67
N MET A 60 13.27 -12.67 1.49
CA MET A 60 13.17 -11.22 1.29
C MET A 60 12.07 -10.61 2.17
N SER A 61 10.91 -11.28 2.28
CA SER A 61 9.84 -10.83 3.16
C SER A 61 10.26 -10.85 4.63
N ASP A 62 10.98 -11.88 5.07
CA ASP A 62 11.47 -11.99 6.46
C ASP A 62 12.58 -11.00 6.79
N ALA A 63 13.45 -10.69 5.83
CA ALA A 63 14.49 -9.68 6.00
C ALA A 63 13.91 -8.28 6.25
N ILE A 64 12.69 -8.02 5.77
CA ILE A 64 12.01 -6.73 5.89
C ILE A 64 11.06 -6.71 7.09
N TYR A 65 10.19 -7.72 7.21
CA TYR A 65 9.09 -7.74 8.18
C TYR A 65 9.30 -8.70 9.36
N GLY A 66 10.46 -9.36 9.43
CA GLY A 66 10.74 -10.39 10.43
C GLY A 66 10.06 -11.73 10.11
N HIS A 67 10.48 -12.76 10.84
CA HIS A 67 9.97 -14.12 10.66
C HIS A 67 8.50 -14.29 11.10
N THR A 68 7.76 -15.20 10.46
CA THR A 68 6.41 -15.60 10.87
C THR A 68 6.15 -17.07 10.55
N ASP A 69 5.30 -17.73 11.34
CA ASP A 69 4.89 -19.11 11.08
C ASP A 69 3.99 -19.26 9.84
N ARG A 70 3.17 -18.23 9.55
CA ARG A 70 2.24 -18.22 8.40
C ARG A 70 2.27 -16.90 7.67
N TYR A 71 2.69 -16.91 6.42
CA TYR A 71 2.86 -15.70 5.60
C TYR A 71 1.54 -15.09 5.11
N VAL A 72 0.48 -15.89 4.98
CA VAL A 72 -0.88 -15.38 4.81
C VAL A 72 -1.58 -15.46 6.16
N SER A 73 -1.45 -14.39 6.93
CA SER A 73 -1.99 -14.32 8.28
C SER A 73 -2.16 -12.88 8.76
N SER A 74 -2.98 -12.68 9.78
CA SER A 74 -3.09 -11.39 10.47
C SER A 74 -1.75 -10.96 11.08
N GLN A 75 -0.97 -11.90 11.63
CA GLN A 75 0.31 -11.58 12.26
C GLN A 75 1.30 -10.99 11.25
N ARG A 76 1.40 -11.58 10.05
CA ARG A 76 2.24 -11.03 8.97
C ARG A 76 1.74 -9.65 8.54
N LEU A 77 0.42 -9.47 8.39
CA LEU A 77 -0.14 -8.17 8.01
C LEU A 77 0.16 -7.09 9.04
N THR A 78 0.03 -7.39 10.33
CA THR A 78 0.37 -6.43 11.40
C THR A 78 1.85 -6.04 11.34
N ALA A 79 2.77 -7.00 11.20
CA ALA A 79 4.19 -6.70 11.07
C ALA A 79 4.51 -5.83 9.85
N MET A 80 3.84 -6.04 8.73
CA MET A 80 3.98 -5.19 7.54
C MET A 80 3.43 -3.79 7.80
N LEU A 81 2.23 -3.67 8.37
CA LEU A 81 1.59 -2.38 8.66
C LEU A 81 2.47 -1.53 9.58
N ASP A 82 2.94 -2.11 10.68
CA ASP A 82 3.76 -1.42 11.68
C ASP A 82 5.08 -0.94 11.05
N HIS A 83 5.81 -1.84 10.37
CA HIS A 83 7.08 -1.52 9.72
C HIS A 83 6.93 -0.39 8.67
N GLU A 84 5.93 -0.51 7.81
CA GLU A 84 5.73 0.43 6.71
C GLU A 84 5.25 1.80 7.19
N PHE A 85 4.38 1.82 8.18
CA PHE A 85 3.89 3.07 8.76
C PHE A 85 4.98 3.77 9.58
N GLU A 86 5.77 3.04 10.37
CA GLU A 86 6.86 3.60 11.16
C GLU A 86 7.91 4.27 10.25
N ILE A 87 8.26 3.64 9.13
CA ILE A 87 9.17 4.25 8.14
C ILE A 87 8.62 5.57 7.60
N LEU A 88 7.31 5.66 7.32
CA LEU A 88 6.70 6.90 6.85
C LEU A 88 6.79 8.00 7.91
N VAL A 89 6.46 7.69 9.16
CA VAL A 89 6.52 8.63 10.27
C VAL A 89 7.95 9.10 10.51
N GLU A 90 8.92 8.18 10.56
CA GLU A 90 10.34 8.50 10.79
C GLU A 90 10.93 9.36 9.67
N ARG A 91 10.66 9.01 8.41
CA ARG A 91 11.32 9.63 7.24
C ARG A 91 10.60 10.86 6.73
N LEU A 92 9.28 10.91 6.80
CA LEU A 92 8.46 11.97 6.21
C LEU A 92 7.74 12.81 7.24
N GLY A 93 7.53 12.32 8.46
CA GLY A 93 6.88 13.05 9.56
C GLY A 93 7.44 14.46 9.78
N PRO A 94 8.77 14.67 9.89
CA PRO A 94 9.33 16.00 10.10
C PRO A 94 9.01 17.02 9.01
N LYS A 95 8.77 16.57 7.77
CA LYS A 95 8.54 17.45 6.61
C LYS A 95 7.07 17.56 6.23
N ARG A 96 6.26 16.53 6.47
CA ARG A 96 4.87 16.43 5.97
C ARG A 96 3.82 16.15 7.05
N GLY A 97 4.23 15.75 8.25
CA GLY A 97 3.33 15.21 9.28
C GLY A 97 2.27 16.18 9.79
N THR A 98 2.44 17.49 9.60
CA THR A 98 1.43 18.50 9.98
C THR A 98 0.25 18.56 9.03
N ASP A 99 0.49 18.31 7.74
CA ASP A 99 -0.48 18.54 6.66
C ASP A 99 -0.92 17.24 5.99
N THR A 100 -0.38 16.09 6.42
CA THR A 100 -0.58 14.81 5.78
C THR A 100 -0.96 13.73 6.79
N THR A 101 -2.04 13.03 6.48
CA THR A 101 -2.46 11.77 7.08
C THR A 101 -1.73 10.63 6.38
N PHE A 102 -0.84 9.97 7.10
CA PHE A 102 -0.14 8.82 6.54
C PHE A 102 -1.01 7.56 6.52
N PHE A 103 -0.80 6.70 5.52
CA PHE A 103 -1.40 5.37 5.50
C PHE A 103 -0.36 4.30 5.13
N SER A 104 -0.61 3.08 5.61
CA SER A 104 0.01 1.87 5.08
C SER A 104 -1.09 0.91 4.66
N PHE A 105 -1.07 0.51 3.40
CA PHE A 105 -1.90 -0.56 2.88
C PHE A 105 -1.06 -1.81 2.74
N CYS A 106 -1.47 -2.89 3.39
CA CYS A 106 -0.76 -4.17 3.36
C CYS A 106 -1.71 -5.29 2.95
N ASN A 107 -1.27 -6.16 2.04
CA ASN A 107 -1.97 -7.41 1.74
C ASN A 107 -0.98 -8.58 1.61
N THR A 108 -1.49 -9.78 1.92
CA THR A 108 -0.78 -11.04 1.69
C THR A 108 -1.72 -11.98 0.95
N VAL A 109 -1.28 -12.52 -0.18
CA VAL A 109 -2.08 -13.45 -0.97
C VAL A 109 -1.22 -14.60 -1.43
N ARG A 110 -1.75 -15.82 -1.32
CA ARG A 110 -1.11 -17.00 -1.87
C ARG A 110 -1.80 -17.39 -3.18
N ALA A 111 -1.04 -17.43 -4.27
CA ALA A 111 -1.51 -18.08 -5.50
C ALA A 111 -1.63 -19.59 -5.27
N ARG A 112 -2.63 -20.21 -5.90
CA ARG A 112 -2.70 -21.67 -5.97
C ARG A 112 -1.48 -22.18 -6.74
N GLY A 113 -0.65 -22.99 -6.09
CA GLY A 113 0.51 -23.58 -6.74
C GLY A 113 0.08 -24.46 -7.91
N TRP A 114 0.75 -24.31 -9.05
CA TRP A 114 0.64 -25.24 -10.17
C TRP A 114 1.57 -26.44 -9.90
N LYS A 115 1.10 -27.66 -10.16
CA LYS A 115 1.92 -28.88 -10.13
C LYS A 115 2.24 -29.30 -11.55
#